data_AF-A0AAE1XAQ5-F1
#
_entry.id   AF-A0AAE1XAQ5-F1
#
_cell.length_a   1.000
_cell.length_b   1.000
_cell.length_c   1.000
_cell.angle_alpha   90.00
_cell.angle_beta   90.00
_cell.angle_gamma   90.00
#
_symmetry.space_group_name_H-M   'P 1'
#
loop_
_entity.id
_entity.type
_entity.pdbx_description
1 polymer ?
#
loop_
_entity_poly.entity_id
_entity_poly.type
_entity_poly.pdbx_seq_one_letter_code
_entity_poly.pdbx_strand_id
1 'polypeptide(L)' 'KACCGTGLVETSILCNAKSPGTCKNATAYVFWDGFHPSEAANKILSDDLLAAGISLIS' A
#
# COMPACT_ATOMS: atom_id res chain seq x y z
N LYS A 1 6.30 10.25 -1.40
CA LYS A 1 6.07 9.83 0.01
C LYS A 1 4.99 8.76 0.03
N ALA A 2 5.04 7.85 1.00
CA ALA A 2 3.97 6.91 1.28
C ALA A 2 2.71 7.62 1.82
N CYS A 3 1.58 6.91 1.92
CA CYS A 3 0.36 7.50 2.49
C CYS A 3 0.57 7.91 3.95
N CYS A 4 1.12 7.01 4.78
CA CYS A 4 1.54 7.24 6.15
C CYS A 4 3.04 7.57 6.15
N GLY A 5 3.36 8.84 6.40
CA GLY A 5 4.72 9.35 6.33
C GLY A 5 4.76 10.84 6.04
N THR A 6 5.84 11.48 6.48
CA THR A 6 6.05 12.92 6.28
C THR A 6 6.85 13.25 5.01
N GLY A 7 7.44 12.24 4.37
CA GLY A 7 8.44 12.36 3.31
C GLY A 7 9.88 12.36 3.84
N LEU A 8 10.09 12.65 5.13
CA LEU A 8 11.39 12.58 5.80
C LEU A 8 11.48 11.38 6.74
N VAL A 9 10.34 10.95 7.27
CA VAL A 9 10.19 9.78 8.12
C VAL A 9 9.08 8.91 7.53
N GLU A 10 9.48 7.82 6.90
CA GLU A 10 8.58 6.90 6.18
C GLU A 10 8.37 5.58 6.94
N THR A 11 9.25 5.26 7.90
CA THR A 11 9.15 4.08 8.75
C THR A 11 9.43 4.50 10.20
N SER A 12 8.36 4.74 10.98
CA SER A 12 8.47 5.02 12.41
C SER A 12 7.19 4.60 13.14
N ILE A 13 6.79 5.30 14.21
CA ILE A 13 5.59 5.13 15.05
C ILE A 13 4.49 4.30 14.36
N LEU A 14 3.93 3.30 15.07
CA LEU A 14 2.77 2.49 14.65
C LEU A 14 1.78 3.31 13.80
N CYS A 15 1.92 3.18 12.47
CA CYS A 15 1.28 4.03 11.48
C CYS A 15 -0.21 3.71 11.42
N ASN A 16 -1.07 4.71 11.60
CA ASN A 16 -2.51 4.56 11.49
C ASN A 16 -3.13 5.81 10.84
N ALA A 17 -4.44 5.76 10.61
CA ALA A 17 -5.19 6.83 9.95
C ALA A 17 -5.11 8.20 10.66
N LYS A 18 -4.76 8.23 11.96
CA LYS A 18 -4.61 9.46 12.76
C LYS A 18 -3.16 9.91 12.91
N SER A 19 -2.19 9.17 12.38
CA SER A 19 -0.79 9.55 12.45
C SER A 19 -0.53 10.88 11.70
N PRO A 20 0.34 11.76 12.21
CA PRO A 20 0.70 12.98 11.50
C PRO A 20 1.26 12.69 10.11
N GLY A 21 0.77 13.42 9.11
CA GLY A 21 1.19 13.25 7.72
C GLY A 21 0.48 12.12 6.97
N THR A 22 -0.36 11.32 7.63
CA THR A 22 -1.19 10.32 6.95
C THR A 22 -2.11 10.97 5.92
N CYS A 23 -2.15 10.37 4.72
CA CYS A 23 -2.93 10.86 3.61
C CYS A 23 -4.44 10.66 3.84
N LYS A 24 -5.29 11.46 3.17
CA LYS A 24 -6.76 11.32 3.25
C LYS A 24 -7.31 10.15 2.44
N ASN A 25 -6.58 9.69 1.44
CA ASN A 25 -7.02 8.65 0.52
C ASN A 25 -5.86 7.71 0.19
N ALA A 26 -5.80 6.56 0.86
CA ALA A 26 -4.75 5.56 0.67
C ALA A 26 -4.82 4.87 -0.71
N THR A 27 -5.98 4.85 -1.37
CA THR A 27 -6.17 4.24 -2.69
C THR A 27 -5.38 4.95 -3.79
N ALA A 28 -5.04 6.23 -3.58
CA ALA A 28 -4.23 7.00 -4.53
C ALA A 28 -2.71 6.79 -4.37
N TYR A 29 -2.28 5.90 -3.47
CA TYR A 29 -0.87 5.66 -3.17
C TYR A 29 -0.50 4.20 -3.41
N VAL A 30 0.70 3.96 -3.95
CA VAL A 30 1.25 2.60 -4.09
C VAL A 30 1.60 2.03 -2.72
N PHE A 31 2.17 2.84 -1.83
CA PHE A 31 2.66 2.41 -0.52
C PHE A 31 1.83 2.99 0.63
N TRP A 32 1.50 2.15 1.62
CA TRP A 32 0.90 2.57 2.88
C TRP A 32 1.92 3.29 3.75
N ASP A 33 3.06 2.67 4.03
CA ASP A 33 4.22 3.27 4.71
C ASP A 33 5.48 3.11 3.84
N GLY A 34 6.67 3.41 4.35
CA GLY A 34 7.91 3.31 3.57
C GLY A 34 8.29 1.89 3.09
N PHE A 35 7.55 0.84 3.47
CA PHE A 35 7.88 -0.55 3.15
C PHE A 35 6.67 -1.36 2.61
N HIS A 36 5.49 -1.18 3.18
CA HIS A 36 4.31 -2.00 2.88
C HIS A 36 3.45 -1.36 1.77
N PRO A 37 2.99 -2.14 0.77
CA PRO A 37 2.01 -1.66 -0.22
C PRO A 37 0.69 -1.24 0.43
N SER A 38 0.00 -0.30 -0.21
CA SER A 38 -1.39 0.02 0.16
C SER A 38 -2.31 -1.16 -0.13
N GLU A 39 -3.49 -1.17 0.50
CA GLU A 39 -4.53 -2.15 0.17
C GLU A 39 -4.88 -2.14 -1.33
N ALA A 40 -4.96 -0.94 -1.94
CA ALA A 40 -5.24 -0.80 -3.36
C ALA A 40 -4.14 -1.43 -4.24
N ALA A 41 -2.87 -1.23 -3.88
CA ALA A 41 -1.75 -1.87 -4.57
C ALA A 41 -1.76 -3.40 -4.38
N ASN A 42 -2.01 -3.88 -3.16
CA ASN A 42 -2.14 -5.31 -2.89
C ASN A 42 -3.29 -5.94 -3.69
N LYS A 43 -4.41 -5.23 -3.87
CA LYS A 43 -5.52 -5.72 -4.68
C LYS A 43 -5.12 -5.92 -6.15
N ILE A 44 -4.40 -4.97 -6.74
CA ILE A 44 -3.91 -5.10 -8.12
C ILE A 44 -2.97 -6.31 -8.22
N LEU A 45 -2.01 -6.42 -7.29
CA LEU A 45 -1.06 -7.55 -7.27
C LEU A 45 -1.78 -8.89 -7.09
N SER A 46 -2.80 -8.96 -6.23
CA SER A 46 -3.57 -10.18 -6.03
C SER A 46 -4.40 -10.56 -7.24
N ASP A 47 -5.04 -9.58 -7.90
CA ASP A 47 -5.87 -9.82 -9.08
C ASP A 47 -4.98 -10.35 -10.24
N ASP A 48 -3.81 -9.73 -10.46
CA ASP A 48 -2.84 -10.17 -11.47
C ASP A 48 -2.28 -11.56 -11.16
N LEU A 49 -1.92 -11.82 -9.90
CA LEU A 49 -1.39 -13.13 -9.47
C LEU A 49 -2.44 -14.24 -9.64
N LEU A 50 -3.71 -13.97 -9.31
CA LEU A 50 -4.80 -14.93 -9.49
C LEU A 50 -5.02 -15.23 -10.97
N ALA A 51 -5.06 -14.21 -11.84
CA ALA A 51 -5.20 -14.40 -13.27
C ALA A 51 -4.04 -15.24 -13.85
N ALA A 52 -2.80 -14.92 -13.47
CA ALA A 52 -1.62 -15.67 -13.87
C ALA A 52 -1.67 -17.12 -13.38
N GLY A 53 -2.06 -17.33 -12.11
CA GLY A 53 -2.15 -18.67 -11.51
C GLY A 53 -3.22 -19.54 -12.17
N ILE A 54 -4.40 -18.98 -12.45
CA ILE A 54 -5.49 -19.69 -13.13
C ILE A 54 -5.03 -20.18 -14.51
N SER A 55 -4.30 -19.36 -15.27
CA SER A 55 -3.78 -19.73 -16.59
C SER A 55 -2.82 -20.93 -16.58
N LEU A 56 -2.25 -21.30 -15.43
CA LEU A 56 -1.35 -22.46 -15.31
C LEU A 56 -2.10 -23.77 -15.06
N ILE A 57 -3.37 -23.71 -14.66
CA ILE A 57 -4.19 -24.87 -14.29
C ILE A 57 -5.47 -25.03 -15.14
N SER A 58 -5.75 -24.08 -16.04
CA SER A 58 -6.80 -24.14 -17.05
C SER A 58 -6.32 -24.84 -18.32
#